data_AF-A0A1L9Q2D9-F1
#
_entry.id   AF-A0A1L9Q2D9-F1
#
_cell.length_a   1.000
_cell.length_b   1.000
_cell.length_c   1.000
_cell.angle_alpha   90.00
_cell.angle_beta   90.00
_cell.angle_gamma   90.00
#
_symmetry.space_group_name_H-M   'P 1'
#
loop_
_entity.id
_entity.type
_entity.pdbx_description
1 polymer ?
#
loop_
_entity_poly.entity_id
_entity_poly.type
_entity_poly.pdbx_seq_one_letter_code
_entity_poly.pdbx_strand_id
1 'polypeptide(L)'
;MKLPISTSLVVITAALTTPAAAAHGCNKNTVSGPVVRYQVRSSDKVPDIPGICGGLWDNMKRFGECASASNTWCGDVDDGYLGWDFTSFVGCSDGMVSSTWYEATENQWGHIDCST
;
A
#
# COMPACT_ATOMS: atom_id res chain seq x y z
N MET A 1 -40.86 -46.94 -34.00
CA MET A 1 -40.53 -45.53 -33.66
C MET A 1 -39.36 -45.56 -32.68
N LYS A 2 -38.26 -44.86 -32.97
CA LYS A 2 -37.07 -44.79 -32.11
C LYS A 2 -36.51 -43.38 -32.22
N LEU A 3 -36.63 -42.59 -31.15
CA LEU A 3 -36.14 -41.21 -31.09
C LEU A 3 -34.64 -41.19 -30.76
N PRO A 4 -33.82 -40.36 -31.41
CA PRO A 4 -32.50 -40.03 -30.91
C PRO A 4 -32.60 -38.84 -29.94
N ILE A 5 -32.19 -39.10 -28.69
CA ILE A 5 -32.03 -38.09 -27.64
C ILE A 5 -30.79 -37.26 -27.98
N SER A 6 -30.97 -35.96 -28.23
CA SER A 6 -29.89 -35.00 -28.43
C SER A 6 -29.50 -34.40 -27.08
N THR A 7 -28.27 -34.65 -26.63
CA THR A 7 -27.76 -34.16 -25.35
C THR A 7 -26.96 -32.89 -25.57
N SER A 8 -27.53 -31.74 -25.21
CA SER A 8 -26.82 -30.45 -25.25
C SER A 8 -25.82 -30.36 -24.08
N LEU A 9 -24.54 -30.15 -24.41
CA LEU A 9 -23.47 -29.92 -23.45
C LEU A 9 -23.46 -28.43 -23.06
N VAL A 10 -23.70 -28.11 -21.78
CA VAL A 10 -23.55 -26.75 -21.25
C VAL A 10 -22.12 -26.57 -20.73
N VAL A 11 -21.35 -25.68 -21.35
CA VAL A 11 -19.99 -25.33 -20.92
C VAL A 11 -20.09 -24.17 -19.92
N ILE A 12 -19.78 -24.43 -18.65
CA ILE A 12 -19.72 -23.40 -17.60
C ILE A 12 -18.29 -22.85 -17.57
N THR A 13 -18.09 -21.65 -18.11
CA THR A 13 -16.84 -20.90 -17.96
C THR A 13 -16.83 -20.22 -16.59
N ALA A 14 -16.04 -20.75 -15.65
CA ALA A 14 -15.74 -20.07 -14.40
C ALA A 14 -14.87 -18.84 -14.69
N ALA A 15 -15.41 -17.63 -14.47
CA ALA A 15 -14.63 -16.40 -14.50
C ALA A 15 -13.78 -16.32 -13.23
N LEU A 16 -12.46 -16.40 -13.37
CA LEU A 16 -11.51 -16.12 -12.29
C LEU A 16 -11.58 -14.62 -11.98
N THR A 17 -12.38 -14.24 -10.98
CA THR A 17 -12.33 -12.90 -10.41
C THR A 17 -11.04 -12.79 -9.58
N THR A 18 -9.97 -12.27 -10.17
CA THR A 18 -8.79 -11.85 -9.40
C THR A 18 -9.22 -10.72 -8.48
N PRO A 19 -9.13 -10.87 -7.14
CA PRO A 19 -9.31 -9.73 -6.26
C PRO A 19 -8.24 -8.69 -6.61
N ALA A 20 -8.63 -7.42 -6.69
CA ALA A 20 -7.68 -6.34 -6.79
C ALA A 20 -6.86 -6.32 -5.50
N ALA A 21 -5.67 -6.92 -5.52
CA ALA A 21 -4.71 -6.73 -4.44
C ALA A 21 -4.50 -5.22 -4.30
N ALA A 22 -4.66 -4.69 -3.09
CA ALA A 22 -4.18 -3.36 -2.79
C ALA A 22 -2.72 -3.32 -3.23
N ALA A 23 -2.33 -2.39 -4.12
CA ALA A 23 -0.98 -2.36 -4.65
C ALA A 23 0.02 -2.26 -3.48
N HIS A 24 0.71 -3.35 -3.16
CA HIS A 24 1.64 -3.43 -2.03
C HIS A 24 2.94 -2.68 -2.33
N GLY A 25 3.62 -2.17 -1.31
CA GLY A 25 4.90 -1.46 -1.44
C GLY A 25 4.74 0.06 -1.39
N CYS A 26 5.59 0.79 -2.11
CA CYS A 26 5.59 2.26 -2.09
C CYS A 26 5.44 2.82 -3.50
N ASN A 27 4.39 3.61 -3.71
CA ASN A 27 4.19 4.38 -4.93
C ASN A 27 4.53 5.84 -4.67
N LYS A 28 5.37 6.43 -5.53
CA LYS A 28 5.82 7.81 -5.44
C LYS A 28 5.42 8.57 -6.70
N ASN A 29 4.64 9.64 -6.55
CA ASN A 29 4.21 10.48 -7.67
C ASN A 29 4.61 11.93 -7.45
N THR A 30 5.09 12.60 -8.50
CA THR A 30 5.30 14.05 -8.46
C THR A 30 3.95 14.74 -8.50
N VAL A 31 3.65 15.59 -7.51
CA VAL A 31 2.41 16.38 -7.44
C VAL A 31 2.58 17.69 -8.20
N SER A 32 3.63 18.44 -7.87
CA SER A 32 3.96 19.72 -8.52
C SER A 32 5.38 20.14 -8.17
N GLY A 33 6.18 20.46 -9.17
CA GLY A 33 7.58 20.86 -8.98
C GLY A 33 8.33 19.90 -8.04
N PRO A 34 8.95 20.39 -6.95
CA PRO A 34 9.69 19.57 -5.99
C PRO A 34 8.80 18.87 -4.94
N VAL A 35 7.50 18.76 -5.17
CA VAL A 35 6.56 18.14 -4.23
C VAL A 35 6.19 16.75 -4.71
N VAL A 36 6.40 15.75 -3.86
CA VAL A 36 6.13 14.33 -4.13
C VAL A 36 5.08 13.80 -3.16
N ARG A 37 4.25 12.86 -3.62
CA ARG A 37 3.31 12.10 -2.80
C ARG A 37 3.79 10.66 -2.70
N TYR A 38 3.90 10.18 -1.47
CA TYR A 38 4.15 8.79 -1.13
C TYR A 38 2.82 8.11 -0.78
N GLN A 39 2.63 6.91 -1.31
CA GLN A 39 1.52 6.02 -0.98
C GLN A 39 2.08 4.65 -0.68
N VAL A 40 2.12 4.33 0.61
CA VAL A 40 2.77 3.12 1.12
C VAL A 40 1.71 2.14 1.59
N ARG A 41 1.83 0.86 1.21
CA ARG A 41 0.85 -0.20 1.48
C ARG A 41 1.56 -1.45 1.98
N SER A 42 1.03 -2.07 3.04
CA SER A 42 1.53 -3.36 3.51
C SER A 42 1.21 -4.47 2.51
N SER A 43 2.02 -5.53 2.50
CA SER A 43 1.79 -6.76 1.72
C SER A 43 0.88 -7.77 2.42
N ASP A 44 0.61 -7.58 3.70
CA ASP A 44 -0.24 -8.45 4.52
C ASP A 44 -1.03 -7.62 5.54
N LYS A 45 -1.98 -8.26 6.24
CA LYS A 45 -2.79 -7.66 7.29
C LYS A 45 -1.93 -7.28 8.49
N VAL A 46 -2.15 -6.07 8.98
CA VAL A 46 -1.38 -5.48 10.08
C VAL A 46 -2.25 -5.45 11.34
N PRO A 47 -1.82 -6.08 12.45
CA PRO A 47 -2.46 -5.86 13.74
C PRO A 47 -2.13 -4.45 14.27
N ASP A 48 -3.04 -3.88 15.06
CA ASP A 48 -2.84 -2.58 15.71
C ASP A 48 -2.40 -1.45 14.75
N ILE A 49 -3.11 -1.32 13.63
CA ILE A 49 -2.92 -0.22 12.67
C ILE A 49 -2.80 1.15 13.34
N PRO A 50 -3.63 1.53 14.34
CA PRO A 50 -3.49 2.81 15.03
C PRO A 50 -2.13 2.98 15.72
N GLY A 51 -1.62 1.95 16.41
CA GLY A 51 -0.29 1.98 17.03
C GLY A 51 0.83 2.09 16.01
N ILE A 52 0.78 1.31 14.93
CA ILE A 52 1.77 1.36 13.84
C ILE A 52 1.76 2.73 13.15
N CYS A 53 0.58 3.32 12.93
CA CYS A 53 0.46 4.67 12.39
C CYS A 53 1.12 5.71 13.30
N GLY A 54 0.94 5.62 14.62
CA GLY A 54 1.65 6.46 15.58
C GLY A 54 3.16 6.31 15.44
N GLY A 55 3.64 5.06 15.40
CA GLY A 55 5.05 4.75 15.19
C GLY A 55 5.62 5.32 13.90
N LEU A 56 4.89 5.24 12.78
CA LEU A 56 5.33 5.81 11.49
C LEU A 56 5.52 7.33 11.57
N TRP A 57 4.53 8.05 12.11
CA TRP A 57 4.62 9.50 12.21
C TRP A 57 5.67 9.96 13.23
N ASP A 58 5.83 9.24 14.34
CA ASP A 58 6.85 9.55 15.35
C ASP A 58 8.26 9.30 14.83
N ASN A 59 8.46 8.16 14.16
CA ASN A 59 9.73 7.83 13.53
C ASN A 59 10.10 8.83 12.43
N MET A 60 9.13 9.31 11.63
CA MET A 60 9.42 10.25 10.55
C MET A 60 9.93 11.61 11.04
N LYS A 61 9.53 12.04 12.25
CA LYS A 61 9.93 13.35 12.82
C LYS A 61 11.44 13.49 13.01
N ARG A 62 12.19 12.38 13.08
CA ARG A 62 13.66 12.42 13.16
C ARG A 62 14.30 13.01 11.91
N PHE A 63 13.59 12.95 10.78
CA PHE A 63 14.02 13.52 9.52
C PHE A 63 13.36 14.89 9.34
N GLY A 64 14.08 15.97 9.66
CA GLY A 64 13.54 17.33 9.57
C GLY A 64 12.93 17.66 8.20
N GLU A 65 13.54 17.16 7.12
CA GLU A 65 13.06 17.31 5.74
C GLU A 65 11.72 16.59 5.47
N CYS A 66 11.41 15.54 6.24
CA CYS A 66 10.14 14.81 6.17
C CYS A 66 9.10 15.27 7.22
N ALA A 67 9.53 15.99 8.26
CA ALA A 67 8.68 16.37 9.40
C ALA A 67 7.54 17.34 9.03
N SER A 68 7.68 18.07 7.92
CA SER A 68 6.66 19.00 7.40
C SER A 68 5.68 18.33 6.40
N ALA A 69 5.46 17.03 6.52
CA ALA A 69 4.55 16.29 5.66
C ALA A 69 3.12 16.88 5.70
N SER A 70 2.47 16.90 4.54
CA SER A 70 1.10 17.41 4.33
C SER A 70 0.23 16.35 3.67
N ASN A 71 -1.09 16.57 3.59
CA ASN A 71 -2.05 15.61 3.03
C ASN A 71 -1.86 14.18 3.60
N THR A 72 -1.64 14.13 4.92
CA THR A 72 -1.27 12.94 5.66
C THR A 72 -2.48 12.07 5.92
N TRP A 73 -2.34 10.77 5.67
CA TRP A 73 -3.32 9.77 6.04
C TRP A 73 -2.59 8.49 6.45
N CYS A 74 -3.08 7.83 7.49
CA CYS A 74 -2.60 6.51 7.88
C CYS A 74 -3.79 5.74 8.45
N GLY A 75 -3.95 4.48 8.03
CA GLY A 75 -5.07 3.69 8.48
C GLY A 75 -5.23 2.40 7.69
N ASP A 76 -6.38 1.78 7.91
CA ASP A 76 -6.80 0.60 7.18
C ASP A 76 -7.25 1.00 5.77
N VAL A 77 -6.60 0.47 4.73
CA VAL A 77 -7.01 0.70 3.34
C VAL A 77 -8.18 -0.18 2.94
N ASP A 78 -8.24 -1.40 3.49
CA ASP A 78 -9.31 -2.39 3.36
C ASP A 78 -8.87 -3.66 4.11
N ASP A 79 -9.80 -4.37 4.74
CA ASP A 79 -9.60 -5.71 5.34
C ASP A 79 -8.33 -5.87 6.22
N GLY A 80 -7.93 -4.82 6.95
CA GLY A 80 -6.79 -4.84 7.86
C GLY A 80 -5.44 -4.61 7.19
N TYR A 81 -5.39 -4.17 5.94
CA TYR A 81 -4.15 -3.77 5.30
C TYR A 81 -3.77 -2.34 5.70
N LEU A 82 -2.52 -2.14 6.09
CA LEU A 82 -2.03 -0.82 6.46
C LEU A 82 -1.76 0.01 5.21
N GLY A 83 -2.21 1.26 5.25
CA GLY A 83 -1.74 2.28 4.34
C GLY A 83 -1.22 3.52 5.05
N TRP A 84 -0.23 4.15 4.43
CA TRP A 84 0.43 5.35 4.92
C TRP A 84 0.73 6.29 3.74
N ASP A 85 0.03 7.41 3.70
CA ASP A 85 0.04 8.39 2.62
C ASP A 85 0.46 9.75 3.13
N PHE A 86 1.32 10.43 2.38
CA PHE A 86 1.66 11.82 2.67
C PHE A 86 2.29 12.50 1.46
N THR A 87 2.30 13.82 1.50
CA THR A 87 2.98 14.68 0.55
C THR A 87 4.14 15.37 1.24
N SER A 88 5.31 15.36 0.62
CA SER A 88 6.51 16.00 1.13
C SER A 88 7.29 16.69 0.01
N PHE A 89 8.29 17.48 0.38
CA PHE A 89 9.27 18.01 -0.54
C PHE A 89 10.29 16.91 -0.92
N VAL A 90 10.92 17.00 -2.09
CA VAL A 90 11.95 16.05 -2.55
C VAL A 90 13.16 15.90 -1.61
N GLY A 91 13.34 16.81 -0.64
CA GLY A 91 14.32 16.69 0.43
C GLY A 91 14.04 15.49 1.35
N CYS A 92 12.78 15.08 1.47
CA CYS A 92 12.40 13.82 2.09
C CYS A 92 12.67 12.66 1.12
N SER A 93 13.88 12.12 1.21
CA SER A 93 14.36 11.06 0.32
C SER A 93 13.66 9.72 0.53
N ASP A 94 13.64 8.90 -0.51
CA ASP A 94 13.09 7.53 -0.49
C ASP A 94 13.66 6.69 0.66
N GLY A 95 14.97 6.81 0.92
CA GLY A 95 15.64 6.11 2.02
C GLY A 95 15.14 6.51 3.41
N MET A 96 14.73 7.77 3.61
CA MET A 96 14.12 8.21 4.86
C MET A 96 12.73 7.59 5.06
N VAL A 97 11.97 7.46 3.97
CA VAL A 97 10.64 6.82 3.98
C VAL A 97 10.77 5.32 4.27
N SER A 98 11.64 4.61 3.54
CA SER A 98 11.91 3.18 3.78
C SER A 98 12.48 2.92 5.18
N SER A 99 13.36 3.80 5.70
CA SER A 99 13.86 3.70 7.08
C SER A 99 12.75 3.91 8.10
N THR A 100 11.86 4.88 7.89
CA THR A 100 10.72 5.13 8.78
C THR A 100 9.80 3.92 8.84
N TRP A 101 9.52 3.32 7.68
CA TRP A 101 8.72 2.10 7.59
C TRP A 101 9.35 0.94 8.35
N TYR A 102 10.66 0.72 8.20
CA TYR A 102 11.37 -0.33 8.92
C TYR A 102 11.30 -0.15 10.43
N GLU A 103 11.51 1.06 10.96
CA GLU A 103 11.47 1.29 12.41
C GLU A 103 10.08 1.06 13.03
N ALA A 104 9.00 1.27 12.24
CA ALA A 104 7.64 1.08 12.74
C ALA A 104 7.12 -0.36 12.55
N THR A 105 7.60 -1.07 11.52
CA THR A 105 7.02 -2.37 11.10
C THR A 105 8.01 -3.51 11.10
N GLU A 106 9.30 -3.23 11.20
CA GLU A 106 10.42 -4.16 10.98
C GLU A 106 10.33 -4.93 9.65
N ASN A 107 9.60 -4.40 8.66
CA ASN A 107 9.22 -5.07 7.41
C ASN A 107 8.41 -6.37 7.60
N GLN A 108 7.79 -6.60 8.76
CA GLN A 108 7.01 -7.82 9.03
C GLN A 108 5.85 -8.00 8.04
N TRP A 109 5.30 -6.90 7.52
CA TRP A 109 4.20 -6.87 6.55
C TRP A 109 4.62 -6.29 5.21
N GLY A 110 5.84 -6.61 4.79
CA GLY A 110 6.39 -6.25 3.50
C GLY A 110 7.46 -5.17 3.60
N HIS A 111 8.55 -5.37 2.87
CA HIS A 111 9.54 -4.34 2.61
C HIS A 111 9.03 -3.35 1.56
N ILE A 112 9.39 -2.07 1.70
CA ILE A 112 9.04 -1.04 0.73
C ILE A 112 10.26 -0.44 0.03
N ASP A 113 10.10 -0.19 -1.26
CA ASP A 113 11.04 0.55 -2.09
C ASP A 113 10.29 1.71 -2.78
N CYS A 114 10.67 2.94 -2.47
CA CYS A 114 10.07 4.15 -3.02
C CYS A 114 10.86 4.72 -4.21
N SER A 115 11.90 4.03 -4.70
CA SER A 115 12.78 4.52 -5.77
C SER A 115 12.19 4.43 -7.19
N THR A 116 11.04 3.77 -7.33
CA THR A 116 10.32 3.56 -8.60
C THR A 116 9.67 4.81 -9.19
#